data_AF-A0AAU0LDY6-F1
#
_entry.id   AF-A0AAU0LDY6-F1
#
_cell.length_a   1.000
_cell.length_b   1.000
_cell.length_c   1.000
_cell.angle_alpha   90.00
_cell.angle_beta   90.00
_cell.angle_gamma   90.00
#
_symmetry.space_group_name_H-M   'P 1'
#
loop_
_entity.id
_entity.type
_entity.pdbx_description
1 polymer ?
#
loop_
_entity_poly.entity_id
_entity_poly.type
_entity_poly.pdbx_seq_one_letter_code
_entity_poly.pdbx_strand_id
1 'polypeptide(L)'
;MQPNLQPAATRAYLQMSYGYCLAQELSASEVRPLHQRKLAPITAACAAAVQAVAAGAADVEHWRVLADAANLAETLLDMRVFDDPGNLFRDGVAAVVTLGRQHGGDERMQLRPEQLGHLQEFGEAYAQMLQQTPARTYIRAHRATERRLRELLVNGYGRDTHDFIVV
;
A
#
# COMPACT_ATOMS: atom_id res chain seq x y z
N MET A 1 -21.33 -18.44 8.42
CA MET A 1 -20.61 -17.70 9.48
C MET A 1 -19.76 -16.65 8.79
N GLN A 2 -20.07 -15.37 8.96
CA GLN A 2 -19.16 -14.30 8.54
C GLN A 2 -18.02 -14.23 9.56
N PRO A 3 -16.75 -14.12 9.14
CA PRO A 3 -15.67 -13.86 10.08
C PRO A 3 -15.89 -12.46 10.67
N ASN A 4 -15.94 -12.45 11.99
CA ASN A 4 -16.16 -11.29 12.85
C ASN A 4 -14.93 -10.37 12.75
N LEU A 5 -14.92 -9.44 11.80
CA LEU A 5 -13.95 -8.35 11.78
C LEU A 5 -14.14 -7.53 13.07
N GLN A 6 -13.04 -7.30 13.77
CA GLN A 6 -12.96 -7.13 15.22
C GLN A 6 -13.90 -6.05 15.83
N PRO A 7 -14.44 -6.25 17.06
CA PRO A 7 -15.36 -5.31 17.73
C PRO A 7 -14.73 -4.00 18.26
N ALA A 8 -13.50 -3.65 17.88
CA ALA A 8 -12.71 -2.62 18.56
C ALA A 8 -12.11 -1.51 17.67
N ALA A 9 -12.39 -1.50 16.36
CA ALA A 9 -12.11 -0.35 15.49
C ALA A 9 -13.09 0.80 15.78
N THR A 10 -12.96 1.37 16.97
CA THR A 10 -13.77 2.48 17.46
C THR A 10 -13.53 3.74 16.61
N ARG A 11 -14.46 4.70 16.66
CA ARG A 11 -14.27 6.07 16.10
C ARG A 11 -12.98 6.75 16.57
N ALA A 12 -12.37 6.30 17.67
CA ALA A 12 -11.09 6.77 18.15
C ALA A 12 -9.94 6.51 17.15
N TYR A 13 -10.00 5.43 16.35
CA TYR A 13 -9.02 5.17 15.30
C TYR A 13 -9.07 6.23 14.18
N LEU A 14 -10.26 6.77 13.88
CA LEU A 14 -10.41 7.91 12.96
C LEU A 14 -9.71 9.17 13.48
N GLN A 15 -9.56 9.30 14.80
CA GLN A 15 -9.01 10.47 15.48
C GLN A 15 -7.49 10.39 15.70
N MET A 16 -6.83 9.27 15.38
CA MET A 16 -5.36 9.17 15.47
C MET A 16 -4.68 10.20 14.55
N SER A 17 -3.46 10.63 14.88
CA SER A 17 -2.69 11.52 14.00
C SER A 17 -2.39 10.83 12.66
N TYR A 18 -2.61 11.53 11.56
CA TYR A 18 -2.15 11.09 10.24
C TYR A 18 -0.61 11.20 10.19
N GLY A 19 0.05 10.31 9.42
CA GLY A 19 1.49 10.39 9.20
C GLY A 19 1.91 11.73 8.57
N TYR A 20 1.01 12.35 7.80
CA TYR A 20 1.14 13.72 7.34
C TYR A 20 -0.09 14.58 7.65
N CYS A 21 0.13 15.86 7.95
CA CYS A 21 -0.93 16.86 8.12
C CYS A 21 -1.10 17.76 6.88
N LEU A 22 -2.21 18.51 6.83
CA LEU A 22 -2.48 19.46 5.74
C LEU A 22 -1.39 20.54 5.60
N ALA A 23 -0.86 21.03 6.72
CA ALA A 23 0.21 22.03 6.68
C ALA A 23 1.49 21.49 6.02
N GLN A 24 1.82 20.21 6.25
CA GLN A 24 2.95 19.55 5.60
C GLN A 24 2.70 19.35 4.11
N GLU A 25 1.47 19.02 3.69
CA GLU A 25 1.11 18.95 2.26
C GLU A 25 1.30 20.31 1.58
N LEU A 26 0.72 21.38 2.15
CA LEU A 26 0.78 22.73 1.57
C LEU A 26 2.22 23.26 1.52
N SER A 27 3.06 22.89 2.48
CA SER A 27 4.47 23.30 2.52
C SER A 27 5.38 22.43 1.64
N ALA A 28 4.89 21.33 1.08
CA ALA A 28 5.67 20.43 0.25
C ALA A 28 5.81 20.93 -1.20
N SER A 29 6.86 20.46 -1.87
CA SER A 29 7.15 20.83 -3.26
C SER A 29 6.12 20.24 -4.22
N GLU A 30 5.60 21.08 -5.13
CA GLU A 30 4.72 20.67 -6.23
C GLU A 30 5.45 20.07 -7.42
N VAL A 31 6.77 20.21 -7.47
CA VAL A 31 7.59 19.85 -8.65
C VAL A 31 8.69 18.85 -8.33
N ARG A 32 9.28 18.92 -7.14
CA ARG A 32 10.34 17.98 -6.74
C ARG A 32 9.75 16.83 -5.94
N PRO A 33 10.26 15.60 -6.13
CA PRO A 33 9.87 14.45 -5.32
C PRO A 33 10.31 14.62 -3.86
N LEU A 34 9.94 13.67 -3.01
CA LEU A 34 10.50 13.60 -1.66
C LEU A 34 12.03 13.58 -1.70
N HIS A 35 12.64 14.23 -0.72
CA HIS A 35 14.10 14.19 -0.55
C HIS A 35 14.58 12.74 -0.37
N GLN A 36 15.73 12.38 -0.94
CA GLN A 36 16.25 11.02 -0.97
C GLN A 36 16.33 10.36 0.42
N ARG A 37 16.67 11.13 1.47
CA ARG A 37 16.68 10.66 2.86
C ARG A 37 15.33 10.11 3.36
N LYS A 38 14.20 10.55 2.79
CA LYS A 38 12.87 10.02 3.10
C LYS A 38 12.46 8.93 2.10
N LEU A 39 12.80 9.11 0.83
CA LEU A 39 12.39 8.18 -0.23
C LEU A 39 13.13 6.83 -0.16
N ALA A 40 14.45 6.85 0.04
CA ALA A 40 15.30 5.67 0.04
C ALA A 40 14.85 4.56 1.04
N PRO A 41 14.53 4.85 2.31
CA PRO A 41 14.08 3.80 3.22
C PRO A 41 12.75 3.18 2.80
N ILE A 42 11.83 3.96 2.19
CA ILE A 42 10.52 3.47 1.72
C ILE A 42 10.72 2.49 0.57
N THR A 43 11.50 2.88 -0.45
CA THR A 43 11.76 2.03 -1.61
C THR A 43 12.59 0.80 -1.24
N ALA A 44 13.55 0.94 -0.32
CA ALA A 44 14.35 -0.18 0.17
C ALA A 44 13.53 -1.20 0.97
N ALA A 45 12.61 -0.73 1.82
CA ALA A 45 11.72 -1.62 2.57
C ALA A 45 10.80 -2.41 1.62
N CYS A 46 10.22 -1.76 0.61
CA CYS A 46 9.39 -2.43 -0.39
C CYS A 46 10.19 -3.50 -1.16
N ALA A 47 11.40 -3.16 -1.64
CA ALA A 47 12.27 -4.11 -2.32
C ALA A 47 12.68 -5.30 -1.42
N ALA A 48 13.01 -5.05 -0.15
CA ALA A 48 13.32 -6.09 0.82
C ALA A 48 12.12 -7.03 1.06
N ALA A 49 10.91 -6.48 1.14
CA ALA A 49 9.70 -7.26 1.28
C ALA A 49 9.43 -8.15 0.06
N VAL A 50 9.55 -7.62 -1.16
CA VAL A 50 9.46 -8.41 -2.39
C VAL A 50 10.48 -9.56 -2.39
N GLN A 51 11.72 -9.30 -2.00
CA GLN A 51 12.77 -10.32 -1.92
C GLN A 51 12.46 -11.39 -0.86
N ALA A 52 11.98 -11.00 0.30
CA ALA A 52 11.58 -11.93 1.36
C ALA A 52 10.45 -12.85 0.89
N VAL A 53 9.48 -12.32 0.14
CA VAL A 53 8.40 -13.12 -0.47
C VAL A 53 8.96 -14.11 -1.49
N ALA A 54 9.82 -13.65 -2.39
CA ALA A 54 10.47 -14.50 -3.40
C ALA A 54 11.28 -15.64 -2.76
N ALA A 55 11.90 -15.39 -1.61
CA ALA A 55 12.66 -16.39 -0.85
C ALA A 55 11.80 -17.29 0.04
N GLY A 56 10.48 -17.07 0.12
CA GLY A 56 9.59 -17.81 1.02
C GLY A 56 9.85 -17.53 2.51
N ALA A 57 10.42 -16.37 2.83
CA ALA A 57 10.86 -15.96 4.17
C ALA A 57 10.17 -14.68 4.68
N ALA A 58 9.10 -14.23 4.02
CA ALA A 58 8.36 -13.05 4.42
C ALA A 58 7.63 -13.25 5.76
N ASP A 59 7.87 -12.32 6.67
CA ASP A 59 7.13 -12.16 7.92
C ASP A 59 6.03 -11.09 7.81
N VAL A 60 5.30 -10.86 8.90
CA VAL A 60 4.19 -9.91 8.98
C VAL A 60 4.59 -8.49 8.59
N GLU A 61 5.80 -8.03 8.94
CA GLU A 61 6.24 -6.67 8.59
C GLU A 61 6.49 -6.52 7.09
N HIS A 62 7.07 -7.54 6.43
CA HIS A 62 7.20 -7.53 4.97
C HIS A 62 5.84 -7.43 4.29
N TRP A 63 4.84 -8.17 4.79
CA TRP A 63 3.48 -8.10 4.27
C TRP A 63 2.82 -6.74 4.49
N ARG A 64 3.02 -6.14 5.67
CA ARG A 64 2.53 -4.79 5.98
C ARG A 64 3.12 -3.75 5.03
N VAL A 65 4.42 -3.84 4.74
CA VAL A 65 5.10 -2.95 3.78
C VAL A 65 4.52 -3.08 2.38
N LEU A 66 4.27 -4.30 1.89
CA LEU A 66 3.67 -4.53 0.58
C LEU A 66 2.22 -4.02 0.52
N ALA A 67 1.46 -4.18 1.60
CA ALA A 67 0.12 -3.64 1.71
C ALA A 67 0.10 -2.11 1.65
N ASP A 68 0.98 -1.45 2.42
CA ASP A 68 1.10 0.02 2.43
C ASP A 68 1.50 0.54 1.03
N ALA A 69 2.45 -0.12 0.36
CA ALA A 69 2.88 0.23 -0.99
C ALA A 69 1.75 0.08 -2.02
N ALA A 70 1.03 -1.05 -1.99
CA ALA A 70 -0.11 -1.32 -2.87
C ALA A 70 -1.22 -0.27 -2.69
N ASN A 71 -1.60 0.02 -1.44
CA ASN A 71 -2.63 1.00 -1.10
C ASN A 71 -2.27 2.42 -1.56
N LEU A 72 -0.99 2.81 -1.39
CA LEU A 72 -0.53 4.11 -1.87
C LEU A 72 -0.51 4.18 -3.41
N ALA A 73 -0.04 3.13 -4.08
CA ALA A 73 0.01 3.07 -5.54
C ALA A 73 -1.40 3.17 -6.15
N GLU A 74 -2.37 2.46 -5.60
CA GLU A 74 -3.77 2.55 -6.02
C GLU A 74 -4.33 3.97 -5.83
N THR A 75 -4.04 4.61 -4.69
CA THR A 75 -4.48 5.99 -4.44
C THR A 75 -3.87 6.97 -5.47
N LEU A 76 -2.61 6.77 -5.85
CA LEU A 76 -1.94 7.59 -6.86
C LEU A 76 -2.50 7.35 -8.28
N LEU A 77 -2.91 6.11 -8.60
CA LEU A 77 -3.63 5.78 -9.83
C LEU A 77 -4.98 6.49 -9.91
N ASP A 78 -5.76 6.44 -8.82
CA ASP A 78 -7.07 7.10 -8.75
C ASP A 78 -6.95 8.61 -8.89
N MET A 79 -5.88 9.18 -8.33
CA MET A 79 -5.51 10.59 -8.50
C MET A 79 -4.97 10.93 -9.89
N ARG A 80 -4.85 9.95 -10.80
CA ARG A 80 -4.31 10.10 -12.17
C ARG A 80 -2.91 10.71 -12.19
N VAL A 81 -2.07 10.34 -11.22
CA VAL A 81 -0.67 10.78 -11.14
C VAL A 81 0.18 10.05 -12.19
N PHE A 82 -0.20 8.83 -12.54
CA PHE A 82 0.41 8.03 -13.60
C PHE A 82 -0.64 7.11 -14.25
N ASP A 83 -0.31 6.59 -15.42
CA ASP A 83 -1.09 5.56 -16.12
C ASP A 83 -0.58 4.16 -15.78
N ASP A 84 -1.45 3.15 -15.86
CA ASP A 84 -1.12 1.74 -15.60
C ASP A 84 -1.12 0.92 -16.90
N PRO A 85 -0.14 1.12 -17.81
CA PRO A 85 -0.10 0.38 -19.06
C PRO A 85 0.08 -1.11 -18.78
N GLY A 86 -0.80 -1.93 -19.36
CA GLY A 86 -0.75 -3.38 -19.19
C GLY A 86 -1.22 -3.89 -17.83
N ASN A 87 -1.84 -3.04 -16.99
CA ASN A 87 -2.36 -3.39 -15.66
C ASN A 87 -1.29 -3.84 -14.65
N LEU A 88 -0.02 -3.46 -14.84
CA LEU A 88 1.09 -3.88 -13.96
C LEU A 88 0.82 -3.59 -12.48
N PHE A 89 0.35 -2.39 -12.15
CA PHE A 89 0.07 -2.02 -10.77
C PHE A 89 -1.18 -2.71 -10.24
N ARG A 90 -2.24 -2.81 -11.05
CA ARG A 90 -3.46 -3.55 -10.69
C ARG A 90 -3.18 -5.03 -10.43
N ASP A 91 -2.35 -5.66 -11.25
CA ASP A 91 -2.00 -7.08 -11.13
C ASP A 91 -1.08 -7.34 -9.94
N GLY A 92 -0.13 -6.43 -9.67
CA GLY A 92 0.68 -6.43 -8.45
C GLY A 92 -0.18 -6.30 -7.18
N VAL A 93 -1.10 -5.34 -7.14
CA VAL A 93 -2.06 -5.15 -6.03
C VAL A 93 -2.92 -6.41 -5.85
N ALA A 94 -3.44 -6.99 -6.93
CA ALA A 94 -4.25 -8.21 -6.86
C ALA A 94 -3.47 -9.41 -6.29
N ALA A 95 -2.17 -9.51 -6.57
CA ALA A 95 -1.30 -10.52 -5.96
C ALA A 95 -1.22 -10.34 -4.44
N VAL A 96 -1.03 -9.10 -3.96
CA VAL A 96 -0.99 -8.80 -2.51
C VAL A 96 -2.36 -9.03 -1.85
N VAL A 97 -3.47 -8.66 -2.50
CA VAL A 97 -4.83 -8.92 -2.00
C VAL A 97 -5.11 -10.42 -1.86
N THR A 98 -4.70 -11.22 -2.86
CA THR A 98 -4.88 -12.67 -2.83
C THR A 98 -4.20 -13.29 -1.60
N LEU A 99 -3.00 -12.81 -1.26
CA LEU A 99 -2.25 -13.25 -0.07
C LEU A 99 -2.90 -12.79 1.23
N GLY A 100 -3.39 -11.55 1.29
CA GLY A 100 -4.12 -11.05 2.46
C GLY A 100 -5.33 -11.92 2.82
N ARG A 101 -5.99 -12.51 1.82
CA ARG A 101 -7.07 -13.48 2.02
C ARG A 101 -6.59 -14.84 2.55
N GLN A 102 -5.40 -15.30 2.14
CA GLN A 102 -4.79 -16.56 2.63
C GLN A 102 -4.36 -16.44 4.09
N HIS A 103 -3.88 -15.26 4.52
CA HIS A 103 -3.49 -15.02 5.92
C HIS A 103 -4.65 -15.28 6.90
N GLY A 104 -5.87 -14.93 6.53
CA GLY A 104 -7.06 -15.15 7.36
C GLY A 104 -7.57 -16.61 7.39
N GLY A 105 -6.93 -17.54 6.67
CA GLY A 105 -7.41 -18.90 6.45
C GLY A 105 -6.52 -20.03 6.95
N ASP A 106 -5.52 -19.76 7.80
CA ASP A 106 -4.48 -20.72 8.24
C ASP A 106 -3.61 -21.30 7.10
N GLU A 107 -3.72 -20.76 5.88
CA GLU A 107 -2.95 -21.19 4.72
C GLU A 107 -1.58 -20.50 4.67
N ARG A 108 -0.56 -21.22 4.17
CA ARG A 108 0.75 -20.61 3.89
C ARG A 108 0.57 -19.56 2.80
N MET A 109 0.92 -18.31 3.12
CA MET A 109 0.94 -17.17 2.19
C MET A 109 1.98 -17.38 1.09
N GLN A 110 1.62 -18.15 0.06
CA GLN A 110 2.49 -18.50 -1.07
C GLN A 110 1.88 -18.00 -2.37
N LEU A 111 2.70 -17.32 -3.16
CA LEU A 111 2.33 -16.89 -4.51
C LEU A 111 2.63 -17.98 -5.53
N ARG A 112 1.76 -18.09 -6.53
CA ARG A 112 2.08 -18.82 -7.76
C ARG A 112 3.18 -18.09 -8.52
N PRO A 113 3.97 -18.78 -9.38
CA PRO A 113 5.08 -18.16 -10.11
C PRO A 113 4.70 -16.88 -10.87
N GLU A 114 3.54 -16.87 -11.53
CA GLU A 114 3.01 -15.70 -12.24
C GLU A 114 2.77 -14.51 -11.31
N GLN A 115 2.17 -14.75 -10.13
CA GLN A 115 1.88 -13.71 -9.16
C GLN A 115 3.16 -13.16 -8.50
N LEU A 116 4.17 -14.02 -8.33
CA LEU A 116 5.48 -13.59 -7.87
C LEU A 116 6.15 -12.66 -8.90
N GLY A 117 6.04 -12.98 -10.20
CA GLY A 117 6.50 -12.10 -11.28
C GLY A 117 5.86 -10.72 -11.21
N HIS A 118 4.53 -10.65 -11.10
CA HIS A 118 3.82 -9.37 -10.95
C HIS A 118 4.25 -8.58 -9.71
N LEU A 119 4.50 -9.26 -8.59
CA LEU A 119 4.97 -8.61 -7.36
C LEU A 119 6.38 -8.02 -7.53
N GLN A 120 7.26 -8.72 -8.24
CA GLN A 120 8.62 -8.25 -8.53
C GLN A 120 8.60 -7.01 -9.43
N GLU A 121 7.84 -7.07 -10.52
CA GLU A 121 7.64 -5.94 -11.44
C GLU A 121 7.02 -4.73 -10.73
N PHE A 122 6.02 -4.96 -9.87
CA PHE A 122 5.43 -3.93 -9.02
C PHE A 122 6.48 -3.25 -8.13
N GLY A 123 7.35 -4.01 -7.45
CA GLY A 123 8.38 -3.44 -6.57
C GLY A 123 9.34 -2.50 -7.29
N GLU A 124 9.75 -2.87 -8.51
CA GLU A 124 10.61 -2.05 -9.36
C GLU A 124 9.89 -0.80 -9.87
N ALA A 125 8.67 -0.96 -10.37
CA ALA A 125 7.85 0.14 -10.88
C ALA A 125 7.47 1.13 -9.76
N TYR A 126 7.17 0.65 -8.56
CA TYR A 126 6.84 1.45 -7.38
C TYR A 126 7.98 2.41 -7.01
N ALA A 127 9.23 1.93 -7.01
CA ALA A 127 10.38 2.79 -6.74
C ALA A 127 10.54 3.91 -7.78
N GLN A 128 10.39 3.58 -9.07
CA GLN A 128 10.49 4.55 -10.16
C GLN A 128 9.35 5.58 -10.12
N MET A 129 8.13 5.13 -9.81
CA MET A 129 6.95 5.98 -9.62
C MET A 129 7.18 7.01 -8.52
N LEU A 130 7.67 6.59 -7.35
CA LEU A 130 7.90 7.52 -6.24
C LEU A 130 9.04 8.51 -6.50
N GLN A 131 10.05 8.13 -7.28
CA GLN A 131 11.12 9.04 -7.71
C GLN A 131 10.62 10.18 -8.61
N GLN A 132 9.51 9.98 -9.32
CA GLN A 132 8.93 10.96 -10.24
C GLN A 132 7.75 11.72 -9.62
N THR A 133 7.16 11.19 -8.55
CA THR A 133 5.99 11.80 -7.89
C THR A 133 6.39 13.02 -7.07
N PRO A 134 5.84 14.23 -7.32
CA PRO A 134 6.12 15.40 -6.51
C PRO A 134 5.79 15.19 -5.03
N ALA A 135 6.58 15.78 -4.14
CA ALA A 135 6.46 15.61 -2.69
C ALA A 135 5.05 15.95 -2.18
N ARG A 136 4.43 17.02 -2.71
CA ARG A 136 3.07 17.40 -2.36
C ARG A 136 2.06 16.35 -2.79
N THR A 137 2.20 15.82 -4.00
CA THR A 137 1.33 14.76 -4.53
C THR A 137 1.45 13.48 -3.71
N TYR A 138 2.67 13.08 -3.36
CA TYR A 138 2.92 11.94 -2.46
C TYR A 138 2.23 12.14 -1.10
N ILE A 139 2.42 13.30 -0.47
CA ILE A 139 1.84 13.58 0.85
C ILE A 139 0.31 13.61 0.78
N ARG A 140 -0.25 14.22 -0.26
CA ARG A 140 -1.70 14.22 -0.51
C ARG A 140 -2.23 12.79 -0.64
N ALA A 141 -1.58 11.97 -1.47
CA ALA A 141 -1.95 10.58 -1.67
C ALA A 141 -1.89 9.81 -0.36
N HIS A 142 -0.79 9.91 0.39
CA HIS A 142 -0.64 9.25 1.69
C HIS A 142 -1.77 9.61 2.67
N ARG A 143 -2.13 10.89 2.76
CA ARG A 143 -3.24 11.36 3.59
C ARG A 143 -4.59 10.78 3.12
N ALA A 144 -4.81 10.71 1.82
CA ALA A 144 -6.01 10.14 1.23
C ALA A 144 -6.09 8.62 1.50
N THR A 145 -4.96 7.90 1.34
CA THR A 145 -4.83 6.48 1.66
C THR A 145 -5.15 6.21 3.13
N GLU A 146 -4.51 6.91 4.07
CA GLU A 146 -4.77 6.74 5.50
C GLU A 146 -6.23 7.02 5.85
N ARG A 147 -6.84 8.03 5.22
CA ARG A 147 -8.26 8.35 5.43
C ARG A 147 -9.14 7.21 4.93
N ARG A 148 -8.88 6.70 3.72
CA ARG A 148 -9.61 5.57 3.13
C ARG A 148 -9.50 4.32 4.01
N LEU A 149 -8.30 3.95 4.45
CA LEU A 149 -8.07 2.77 5.31
C LEU A 149 -8.78 2.91 6.67
N ARG A 150 -8.78 4.11 7.26
CA ARG A 150 -9.54 4.39 8.48
C ARG A 150 -11.06 4.26 8.27
N GLU A 151 -11.57 4.76 7.15
CA GLU A 151 -12.98 4.60 6.77
C GLU A 151 -13.33 3.10 6.60
N LEU A 152 -12.45 2.30 5.98
CA LEU A 152 -12.63 0.86 5.87
C LEU A 152 -12.67 0.16 7.23
N LEU A 153 -11.72 0.47 8.13
CA LEU A 153 -11.65 -0.16 9.45
C LEU A 153 -12.91 0.07 10.28
N VAL A 154 -13.51 1.26 10.17
CA VAL A 154 -14.71 1.61 10.92
C VAL A 154 -15.97 1.03 10.29
N ASN A 155 -16.05 1.00 8.96
CA ASN A 155 -17.26 0.58 8.26
C ASN A 155 -17.30 -0.93 7.97
N GLY A 156 -16.18 -1.64 8.08
CA GLY A 156 -16.07 -3.08 7.78
C GLY A 156 -16.08 -3.41 6.28
N TYR A 157 -16.23 -2.40 5.42
CA TYR A 157 -16.11 -2.48 3.96
C TYR A 157 -15.56 -1.16 3.41
N GLY A 158 -14.67 -1.27 2.43
CA GLY A 158 -14.14 -0.16 1.65
C GLY A 158 -15.12 0.34 0.60
N ARG A 159 -14.78 1.44 -0.08
CA ARG A 159 -15.54 1.87 -1.28
C ARG A 159 -15.29 0.95 -2.47
N ASP A 160 -14.19 0.19 -2.47
CA ASP A 160 -13.77 -0.68 -3.58
C ASP A 160 -13.35 -2.09 -3.13
N THR A 161 -13.37 -3.03 -4.08
CA THR A 161 -13.15 -4.47 -3.86
C THR A 161 -11.71 -4.86 -3.51
N HIS A 162 -10.76 -3.92 -3.52
CA HIS A 162 -9.32 -4.15 -3.35
C HIS A 162 -8.72 -3.51 -2.10
N ASP A 163 -9.52 -2.91 -1.22
CA ASP A 163 -9.00 -2.34 0.02
C ASP A 163 -8.66 -3.46 1.03
N PHE A 164 -7.41 -3.54 1.50
CA PHE A 164 -6.97 -4.54 2.49
C PHE A 164 -6.01 -3.97 3.52
N ILE A 165 -6.08 -4.56 4.73
CA ILE A 165 -5.25 -4.20 5.88
C ILE A 165 -4.71 -5.51 6.44
N VAL A 166 -3.40 -5.58 6.61
CA VAL A 166 -2.75 -6.65 7.37
C VAL A 166 -2.75 -6.21 8.83
N VAL A 167 -3.50 -6.91 9.68
CA VAL A 167 -3.65 -6.65 11.13
C VAL A 167 -2.85 -7.66 11.92
#